data_AF-A0A836I569-F1
#
_entry.id   AF-A0A836I569-F1
#
_cell.length_a   1.000
_cell.length_b   1.000
_cell.length_c   1.000
_cell.angle_alpha   90.00
_cell.angle_beta   90.00
_cell.angle_gamma   90.00
#
_symmetry.space_group_name_H-M   'P 1'
#
loop_
_entity.id
_entity.type
_entity.pdbx_description
1 polymer ?
#
loop_
_entity_poly.entity_id
_entity_poly.type
_entity_poly.pdbx_seq_one_letter_code
_entity_poly.pdbx_strand_id
1 'polypeptide(L)'
;MSSCASSSTAASWFSTQLSKSENAEVKRSYLRWYAEDTGASYSDEDPLFVHAVAGSCEGWTLHELLWRTRIVAMDGRTLWECLDARMVAGRVHDVVDPWNEQLSVKLAFYFIQEQQHDGSSPKSSWSALRRALDEYATATIKPRDSLTVAASSSALSVVRDAGRHRGSTMTDAWSSKVSFIPMELGNDYSEGALCCAAPVPSGGMLLQVPRSEMFCLHSALQFCALGRAIVAEPSLRDLLANEEAMLLLCLVYERFVVGAERSHWRRLLMHCPPQYPTMPIAWELSDLMELDGLDMLDDVLAKRNQLQVFADQIRTSLLPFFHRALLSQDSATAETSSLVDMSAAFAYEHLVWAQCTFDSRAFNLNVDGAVVMALVPLADMVNHSNRTDVLVRKVEPSGGPFTMVVGAALTAADVGRELWMSYGPLQNWELLQHYGFVLGPDNVHDKLPFPFAVPSEANEPQGKSDATSMISLSPNQEGTVSYWDARRLSLMRRYGLDLPGRCWIGHDGVPPAALLALLRLQFAQADEFGVMEGRRYGPFEPLSPLTESAITSVVKSTVQCVLESFPTTLAEDEEMLAELRAEKNVGLGADDESTRNHALCVQLRVGLKRIASRTLEWCARHS
;
A
#
# COMPACT_ATOMS: atom_id res chain seq x y z
N MET A 1 2.02 11.43 -43.48
CA MET A 1 2.75 12.38 -42.61
C MET A 1 2.12 12.52 -41.22
N SER A 2 0.77 12.55 -41.08
CA SER A 2 0.10 12.59 -39.75
C SER A 2 0.39 11.38 -38.85
N SER A 3 0.47 10.15 -39.40
CA SER A 3 0.71 8.93 -38.61
C SER A 3 2.12 8.80 -38.01
N CYS A 4 3.12 9.48 -38.59
CA CYS A 4 4.50 9.43 -38.12
C CYS A 4 4.73 10.42 -36.95
N ALA A 5 3.97 11.52 -36.92
CA ALA A 5 4.01 12.47 -35.81
C ALA A 5 3.35 11.90 -34.55
N SER A 6 2.18 11.25 -34.68
CA SER A 6 1.47 10.65 -33.54
C SER A 6 2.23 9.49 -32.90
N SER A 7 2.99 8.71 -33.68
CA SER A 7 3.80 7.61 -33.14
C SER A 7 5.03 8.10 -32.38
N SER A 8 5.64 9.21 -32.83
CA SER A 8 6.74 9.87 -32.12
C SER A 8 6.31 10.44 -30.77
N THR A 9 5.12 11.05 -30.68
CA THR A 9 4.55 11.54 -29.43
C THR A 9 4.22 10.39 -28.46
N ALA A 10 3.64 9.28 -28.94
CA ALA A 10 3.32 8.13 -28.11
C ALA A 10 4.56 7.41 -27.56
N ALA A 11 5.60 7.22 -28.38
CA ALA A 11 6.88 6.64 -27.96
C ALA A 11 7.55 7.52 -26.88
N SER A 12 7.58 8.84 -27.10
CA SER A 12 8.11 9.80 -26.13
C SER A 12 7.35 9.76 -24.80
N TRP A 13 6.02 9.63 -24.83
CA TRP A 13 5.20 9.48 -23.63
C TRP A 13 5.59 8.23 -22.84
N PHE A 14 5.61 7.06 -23.48
CA PHE A 14 5.96 5.80 -22.83
C PHE A 14 7.40 5.77 -22.32
N SER A 15 8.35 6.31 -23.08
CA SER A 15 9.74 6.45 -22.63
C SER A 15 9.85 7.33 -21.38
N THR A 16 9.08 8.44 -21.33
CA THR A 16 9.00 9.31 -20.16
C THR A 16 8.40 8.60 -18.95
N GLN A 17 7.30 7.85 -19.14
CA GLN A 17 6.67 7.11 -18.04
C GLN A 17 7.58 5.99 -17.52
N LEU A 18 8.21 5.22 -18.41
CA LEU A 18 9.16 4.16 -18.02
C LEU A 18 10.34 4.74 -17.24
N SER A 19 10.88 5.88 -17.67
CA SER A 19 12.01 6.55 -17.00
C SER A 19 11.66 7.07 -15.60
N LYS A 20 10.38 7.41 -15.36
CA LYS A 20 9.87 7.80 -14.03
C LYS A 20 9.45 6.61 -13.18
N SER A 21 9.36 5.42 -13.76
CA SER A 21 8.94 4.22 -13.04
C SER A 21 10.08 3.67 -12.18
N GLU A 22 9.71 2.95 -11.12
CA GLU A 22 10.68 2.31 -10.24
C GLU A 22 11.51 1.27 -11.01
N ASN A 23 12.82 1.19 -10.70
CA ASN A 23 13.75 0.22 -11.29
C ASN A 23 13.76 0.21 -12.83
N ALA A 24 13.62 1.40 -13.44
CA ALA A 24 13.55 1.59 -14.90
C ALA A 24 14.69 0.91 -15.66
N GLU A 25 15.92 0.95 -15.13
CA GLU A 25 17.10 0.36 -15.80
C GLU A 25 17.04 -1.17 -15.86
N VAL A 26 16.50 -1.83 -14.82
CA VAL A 26 16.26 -3.27 -14.84
C VAL A 26 15.21 -3.59 -15.92
N LYS A 27 14.08 -2.87 -15.93
CA LYS A 27 13.02 -3.05 -16.94
C LYS A 27 13.57 -2.86 -18.37
N ARG A 28 14.36 -1.81 -18.61
CA ARG A 28 15.05 -1.55 -19.90
C ARG A 28 15.97 -2.71 -20.30
N SER A 29 16.71 -3.27 -19.36
CA SER A 29 17.64 -4.38 -19.64
C SER A 29 16.89 -5.63 -20.12
N TYR A 30 15.77 -5.98 -19.48
CA TYR A 30 14.92 -7.10 -19.92
C TYR A 30 14.22 -6.80 -21.26
N LEU A 31 13.82 -5.55 -21.51
CA LEU A 31 13.27 -5.13 -22.82
C LEU A 31 14.30 -5.27 -23.94
N ARG A 32 15.58 -4.93 -23.70
CA ARG A 32 16.67 -5.16 -24.67
C ARG A 32 16.84 -6.65 -24.98
N TRP A 33 16.85 -7.52 -23.96
CA TRP A 33 16.95 -8.96 -24.17
C TRP A 33 15.78 -9.52 -24.97
N TYR A 34 14.57 -9.05 -24.69
CA TYR A 34 13.38 -9.40 -25.46
C TYR A 34 13.49 -8.98 -26.92
N ALA A 35 14.01 -7.77 -27.19
CA ALA A 35 14.23 -7.27 -28.54
C ALA A 35 15.20 -8.16 -29.32
N GLU A 36 16.31 -8.53 -28.69
CA GLU A 36 17.32 -9.42 -29.28
C GLU A 36 16.75 -10.82 -29.57
N ASP A 37 15.88 -11.37 -28.71
CA ASP A 37 15.26 -12.69 -28.90
C ASP A 37 14.23 -12.71 -30.02
N THR A 38 13.46 -11.64 -30.15
CA THR A 38 12.37 -11.54 -31.13
C THR A 38 12.82 -10.91 -32.46
N GLY A 39 14.02 -10.34 -32.50
CA GLY A 39 14.48 -9.52 -33.61
C GLY A 39 13.79 -8.15 -33.70
N ALA A 40 13.09 -7.72 -32.65
CA ALA A 40 12.46 -6.41 -32.60
C ALA A 40 13.53 -5.29 -32.52
N SER A 41 13.22 -4.12 -33.09
CA SER A 41 14.11 -2.96 -33.02
C SER A 41 13.95 -2.25 -31.69
N TYR A 42 15.02 -2.22 -30.88
CA TYR A 42 15.08 -1.47 -29.63
C TYR A 42 15.84 -0.16 -29.81
N SER A 43 15.35 0.92 -29.20
CA SER A 43 16.10 2.14 -28.93
C SER A 43 15.70 2.72 -27.57
N ASP A 44 16.54 3.57 -26.96
CA ASP A 44 16.21 4.17 -25.66
C ASP A 44 15.09 5.24 -25.76
N GLU A 45 14.82 5.71 -26.96
CA GLU A 45 13.71 6.60 -27.31
C GLU A 45 12.38 5.85 -27.51
N ASP A 46 12.43 4.57 -27.88
CA ASP A 46 11.27 3.68 -27.99
C ASP A 46 11.50 2.32 -27.28
N PRO A 47 11.71 2.31 -25.95
CA PRO A 47 12.08 1.10 -25.22
C PRO A 47 10.93 0.09 -25.13
N LEU A 48 9.70 0.51 -25.44
CA LEU A 48 8.48 -0.30 -25.36
C LEU A 48 7.92 -0.63 -26.76
N PHE A 49 8.71 -0.47 -27.82
CA PHE A 49 8.34 -0.89 -29.19
C PHE A 49 7.02 -0.27 -29.67
N VAL A 50 6.77 1.00 -29.36
CA VAL A 50 5.58 1.75 -29.76
C VAL A 50 5.53 1.98 -31.26
N HIS A 51 6.68 2.22 -31.91
CA HIS A 51 6.74 2.40 -33.36
C HIS A 51 6.31 1.15 -34.13
N ALA A 52 6.57 -0.05 -33.58
CA ALA A 52 6.12 -1.31 -34.16
C ALA A 52 4.59 -1.42 -34.21
N VAL A 53 3.90 -0.90 -33.18
CA VAL A 53 2.42 -0.85 -33.13
C VAL A 53 1.87 0.08 -34.20
N ALA A 54 2.49 1.26 -34.36
CA ALA A 54 2.08 2.24 -35.36
C ALA A 54 2.31 1.76 -36.80
N GLY A 55 3.29 0.89 -37.02
CA GLY A 55 3.56 0.24 -38.30
C GLY A 55 2.69 -0.99 -38.59
N SER A 56 1.94 -1.49 -37.60
CA SER A 56 1.09 -2.67 -37.76
C SER A 56 -0.23 -2.32 -38.47
N CYS A 57 -0.83 -3.31 -39.15
CA CYS A 57 -2.13 -3.12 -39.81
C CYS A 57 -3.29 -3.00 -38.80
N GLU A 58 -3.12 -3.51 -37.58
CA GLU A 58 -4.14 -3.53 -36.52
C GLU A 58 -4.07 -2.28 -35.62
N GLY A 59 -2.94 -1.58 -35.59
CA GLY A 59 -2.72 -0.42 -34.72
C GLY A 59 -2.74 -0.79 -33.24
N TRP A 60 -3.23 0.13 -32.40
CA TRP A 60 -3.34 -0.08 -30.96
C TRP A 60 -4.50 -1.03 -30.62
N THR A 61 -4.17 -2.16 -30.01
CA THR A 61 -5.14 -3.04 -29.33
C THR A 61 -5.08 -2.83 -27.82
N LEU A 62 -6.13 -3.24 -27.11
CA LEU A 62 -6.15 -3.15 -25.64
C LEU A 62 -5.05 -4.01 -25.02
N HIS A 63 -4.79 -5.19 -25.59
CA HIS A 63 -3.74 -6.09 -25.14
C HIS A 63 -2.35 -5.45 -25.24
N GLU A 64 -2.03 -4.82 -26.38
CA GLU A 64 -0.76 -4.12 -26.59
C GLU A 64 -0.58 -2.94 -25.64
N LEU A 65 -1.67 -2.21 -25.35
CA LEU A 65 -1.64 -1.10 -24.40
C LEU A 65 -1.41 -1.60 -22.97
N LEU A 66 -2.18 -2.59 -22.53
CA LEU A 66 -2.09 -3.12 -21.18
C LEU A 66 -0.72 -3.73 -20.89
N TRP A 67 -0.17 -4.51 -21.82
CA TRP A 67 1.18 -5.08 -21.71
C TRP A 67 2.23 -4.01 -21.40
N ARG A 68 2.25 -2.91 -22.16
CA ARG A 68 3.20 -1.80 -21.93
C ARG A 68 2.95 -1.10 -20.61
N THR A 69 1.69 -0.85 -20.27
CA THR A 69 1.35 -0.17 -19.01
C THR A 69 1.67 -1.03 -17.78
N ARG A 70 1.58 -2.35 -17.85
CA ARG A 70 1.99 -3.27 -16.76
C ARG A 70 3.47 -3.19 -16.47
N ILE A 71 4.31 -3.21 -17.51
CA ILE A 71 5.76 -3.04 -17.38
C ILE A 71 6.07 -1.71 -16.67
N VAL A 72 5.43 -0.62 -17.11
CA VAL A 72 5.62 0.70 -16.49
C VAL A 72 5.12 0.71 -15.03
N ALA A 73 3.96 0.11 -14.76
CA ALA A 73 3.30 0.15 -13.46
C ALA A 73 3.93 -0.71 -12.36
N MET A 74 4.82 -1.66 -12.68
CA MET A 74 5.44 -2.52 -11.66
C MET A 74 6.27 -1.70 -10.67
N ASP A 75 5.97 -1.86 -9.39
CA ASP A 75 6.88 -1.48 -8.30
C ASP A 75 8.02 -2.50 -8.15
N GLY A 76 8.98 -2.21 -7.26
CA GLY A 76 10.15 -3.07 -7.04
C GLY A 76 9.80 -4.46 -6.53
N ARG A 77 8.78 -4.59 -5.65
CA ARG A 77 8.33 -5.88 -5.10
C ARG A 77 7.75 -6.76 -6.21
N THR A 78 6.85 -6.21 -7.01
CA THR A 78 6.18 -6.89 -8.13
C THR A 78 7.16 -7.23 -9.24
N LEU A 79 8.07 -6.29 -9.57
CA LEU A 79 9.11 -6.52 -10.56
C LEU A 79 9.97 -7.71 -10.16
N TRP A 80 10.46 -7.75 -8.92
CA TRP A 80 11.31 -8.85 -8.42
C TRP A 80 10.61 -10.21 -8.52
N GLU A 81 9.34 -10.28 -8.13
CA GLU A 81 8.55 -11.50 -8.28
C GLU A 81 8.41 -11.93 -9.74
N CYS A 82 8.34 -10.97 -10.66
CA CYS A 82 8.19 -11.19 -12.09
C CYS A 82 9.47 -11.53 -12.85
N LEU A 83 10.65 -11.26 -12.29
CA LEU A 83 11.92 -11.50 -12.97
C LEU A 83 12.04 -12.98 -13.36
N ASP A 84 12.14 -13.22 -14.65
CA ASP A 84 12.33 -14.51 -15.29
C ASP A 84 12.79 -14.29 -16.74
N ALA A 85 13.31 -15.33 -17.37
CA ALA A 85 13.63 -15.34 -18.79
C ALA A 85 12.43 -14.96 -19.69
N ARG A 86 11.20 -15.28 -19.25
CA ARG A 86 9.96 -15.01 -19.99
C ARG A 86 9.14 -13.87 -19.40
N MET A 87 9.73 -13.00 -18.57
CA MET A 87 9.01 -11.87 -17.98
C MET A 87 8.30 -11.05 -19.07
N VAL A 88 9.07 -10.49 -20.01
CA VAL A 88 8.54 -9.59 -21.05
C VAL A 88 7.70 -10.34 -22.09
N ALA A 89 8.17 -11.51 -22.53
CA ALA A 89 7.55 -12.30 -23.61
C ALA A 89 6.31 -13.09 -23.19
N GLY A 90 6.07 -13.27 -21.89
CA GLY A 90 5.02 -14.13 -21.37
C GLY A 90 4.29 -13.50 -20.19
N ARG A 91 4.94 -13.48 -19.02
CA ARG A 91 4.27 -13.20 -17.74
C ARG A 91 3.49 -11.88 -17.72
N VAL A 92 4.03 -10.84 -18.34
CA VAL A 92 3.46 -9.48 -18.30
C VAL A 92 2.34 -9.26 -19.34
N HIS A 93 2.11 -10.23 -20.24
CA HIS A 93 0.95 -10.20 -21.14
C HIS A 93 -0.37 -10.50 -20.41
N ASP A 94 -0.30 -11.20 -19.28
CA ASP A 94 -1.44 -11.49 -18.42
C ASP A 94 -1.50 -10.55 -17.20
N VAL A 95 -2.56 -10.69 -16.41
CA VAL A 95 -2.72 -9.98 -15.14
C VAL A 95 -1.65 -10.50 -14.17
N VAL A 96 -0.79 -9.59 -13.70
CA VAL A 96 0.29 -9.92 -12.74
C VAL A 96 -0.27 -10.06 -11.34
N ASP A 97 -0.90 -8.98 -10.86
CA ASP A 97 -1.60 -8.91 -9.58
C ASP A 97 -2.63 -7.77 -9.64
N PRO A 98 -3.60 -7.71 -8.71
CA PRO A 98 -4.66 -6.69 -8.77
C PRO A 98 -4.16 -5.24 -8.68
N TRP A 99 -3.09 -4.98 -7.92
CA TRP A 99 -2.51 -3.65 -7.74
C TRP A 99 -1.80 -3.16 -9.00
N ASN A 100 -0.93 -3.99 -9.59
CA ASN A 100 -0.31 -3.68 -10.87
C ASN A 100 -1.37 -3.47 -11.97
N GLU A 101 -2.44 -4.28 -11.97
CA GLU A 101 -3.49 -4.21 -12.97
C GLU A 101 -4.27 -2.90 -12.90
N GLN A 102 -4.66 -2.43 -11.70
CA GLN A 102 -5.34 -1.13 -11.56
C GLN A 102 -4.42 0.03 -11.98
N LEU A 103 -3.13 0.01 -11.63
CA LEU A 103 -2.18 1.03 -12.06
C LEU A 103 -2.00 1.03 -13.59
N SER A 104 -2.02 -0.16 -14.20
CA SER A 104 -1.96 -0.33 -15.65
C SER A 104 -3.18 0.25 -16.35
N VAL A 105 -4.39 -0.05 -15.84
CA VAL A 105 -5.65 0.56 -16.34
C VAL A 105 -5.63 2.08 -16.20
N LYS A 106 -5.12 2.60 -15.07
CA LYS A 106 -4.97 4.04 -14.84
C LYS A 106 -4.01 4.70 -15.85
N LEU A 107 -2.86 4.09 -16.12
CA LEU A 107 -1.90 4.58 -17.12
C LEU A 107 -2.49 4.51 -18.54
N ALA A 108 -3.18 3.42 -18.87
CA ALA A 108 -3.86 3.25 -20.15
C ALA A 108 -4.94 4.33 -20.36
N PHE A 109 -5.69 4.66 -19.30
CA PHE A 109 -6.66 5.74 -19.32
C PHE A 109 -6.03 7.09 -19.65
N TYR A 110 -4.95 7.46 -18.95
CA TYR A 110 -4.24 8.72 -19.21
C TYR A 110 -3.64 8.78 -20.61
N PHE A 111 -3.04 7.67 -21.06
CA PHE A 111 -2.51 7.57 -22.42
C PHE A 111 -3.61 7.85 -23.45
N ILE A 112 -4.75 7.16 -23.37
CA ILE A 112 -5.87 7.36 -24.31
C ILE A 112 -6.39 8.80 -24.27
N GLN A 113 -6.51 9.39 -23.07
CA GLN A 113 -6.97 10.77 -22.92
C GLN A 113 -6.03 11.77 -23.60
N GLU A 114 -4.71 11.60 -23.42
CA GLU A 114 -3.70 12.47 -24.01
C GLU A 114 -3.68 12.37 -25.55
N GLN A 115 -3.80 11.15 -26.08
CA GLN A 115 -3.87 10.94 -27.54
C GLN A 115 -5.16 11.50 -28.17
N GLN A 116 -6.28 11.55 -27.44
CA GLN A 116 -7.52 12.16 -27.93
C GLN A 116 -7.43 13.69 -28.03
N HIS A 117 -6.64 14.33 -27.15
CA HIS A 117 -6.43 15.79 -27.18
C HIS A 117 -5.55 16.24 -28.34
N ASP A 118 -4.61 15.41 -28.80
CA ASP A 118 -3.65 15.76 -29.86
C ASP A 118 -4.27 15.89 -31.27
N GLY A 119 -5.55 15.50 -31.45
CA GLY A 119 -6.35 15.77 -32.65
C GLY A 119 -5.86 15.13 -33.97
N SER A 120 -4.74 14.40 -33.94
CA SER A 120 -3.95 13.93 -35.08
C SER A 120 -4.36 12.55 -35.61
N SER A 121 -5.27 11.84 -34.93
CA SER A 121 -5.74 10.48 -35.22
C SER A 121 -7.27 10.38 -35.42
N PRO A 122 -7.78 9.36 -36.16
CA PRO A 122 -9.22 9.17 -36.33
C PRO A 122 -9.89 8.92 -34.98
N LYS A 123 -10.74 9.86 -34.55
CA LYS A 123 -11.47 9.83 -33.27
C LYS A 123 -12.22 8.51 -32.99
N SER A 124 -12.55 7.74 -34.03
CA SER A 124 -13.24 6.45 -33.94
C SER A 124 -12.38 5.30 -33.40
N SER A 125 -11.07 5.31 -33.62
CA SER A 125 -10.19 4.21 -33.15
C SER A 125 -9.95 4.30 -31.64
N TRP A 126 -9.60 5.50 -31.15
CA TRP A 126 -9.39 5.75 -29.73
C TRP A 126 -10.66 5.61 -28.88
N SER A 127 -11.84 5.90 -29.44
CA SER A 127 -13.11 5.67 -28.74
C SER A 127 -13.43 4.18 -28.62
N ALA A 128 -13.11 3.37 -29.64
CA ALA A 128 -13.25 1.92 -29.56
C ALA A 128 -12.30 1.31 -28.50
N LEU A 129 -11.03 1.77 -28.48
CA LEU A 129 -10.06 1.35 -27.48
C LEU A 129 -10.48 1.76 -26.06
N ARG A 130 -11.02 2.99 -25.90
CA ARG A 130 -11.56 3.45 -24.63
C ARG A 130 -12.72 2.58 -24.13
N ARG A 131 -13.66 2.23 -25.01
CA ARG A 131 -14.77 1.33 -24.65
C ARG A 131 -14.26 -0.06 -24.25
N ALA A 132 -13.29 -0.61 -24.98
CA ALA A 132 -12.67 -1.88 -24.62
C ALA A 132 -11.99 -1.81 -23.23
N LEU A 133 -11.29 -0.72 -22.93
CA LEU A 133 -10.70 -0.50 -21.61
C LEU A 133 -11.77 -0.39 -20.51
N ASP A 134 -12.90 0.28 -20.77
CA ASP A 134 -13.99 0.40 -19.80
C ASP A 134 -14.65 -0.97 -19.49
N GLU A 135 -14.89 -1.79 -20.52
CA GLU A 135 -15.38 -3.17 -20.38
C GLU A 135 -14.38 -4.04 -19.60
N TYR A 136 -13.10 -3.93 -19.95
CA TYR A 136 -12.03 -4.63 -19.28
C TYR A 136 -11.92 -4.25 -17.80
N ALA A 137 -11.90 -2.94 -17.49
CA ALA A 137 -11.82 -2.44 -16.12
C ALA A 137 -13.00 -2.92 -15.27
N THR A 138 -14.20 -2.97 -15.86
CA THR A 138 -15.39 -3.53 -15.20
C THR A 138 -15.22 -5.00 -14.86
N ALA A 139 -14.56 -5.77 -15.72
CA ALA A 139 -14.30 -7.19 -15.47
C ALA A 139 -13.15 -7.41 -14.47
N THR A 140 -12.06 -6.67 -14.56
CA THR A 140 -10.80 -7.02 -13.89
C THR A 140 -10.55 -6.25 -12.61
N ILE A 141 -10.81 -4.94 -12.57
CA ILE A 141 -10.46 -4.10 -11.42
C ILE A 141 -11.66 -3.72 -10.56
N LYS A 142 -12.88 -3.70 -11.11
CA LYS A 142 -14.08 -3.38 -10.33
C LYS A 142 -14.35 -4.49 -9.29
N PRO A 143 -14.69 -4.14 -8.03
CA PRO A 143 -15.13 -5.10 -7.03
C PRO A 143 -16.31 -5.94 -7.54
N ARG A 144 -16.25 -7.26 -7.32
CA ARG A 144 -17.32 -8.20 -7.67
C ARG A 144 -18.05 -8.58 -6.38
N ASP A 145 -19.37 -8.67 -6.44
CA ASP A 145 -20.22 -9.25 -5.38
C ASP A 145 -20.19 -8.61 -3.98
N SER A 146 -19.80 -7.35 -3.83
CA SER A 146 -19.92 -6.63 -2.55
C SER A 146 -21.36 -6.18 -2.25
N LEU A 147 -22.31 -7.13 -2.23
CA LEU A 147 -23.52 -6.98 -1.43
C LEU A 147 -23.18 -7.48 -0.02
N THR A 148 -22.66 -6.59 0.85
CA THR A 148 -23.01 -6.45 2.27
C THR A 148 -21.93 -5.67 3.04
N VAL A 149 -22.21 -4.41 3.40
CA VAL A 149 -22.29 -4.12 4.85
C VAL A 149 -23.42 -5.01 5.32
N ALA A 150 -23.15 -5.86 6.32
CA ALA A 150 -24.02 -6.93 6.77
C ALA A 150 -25.51 -6.56 6.70
N ALA A 151 -26.33 -7.55 6.34
CA ALA A 151 -27.77 -7.55 6.50
C ALA A 151 -28.18 -7.41 7.98
N SER A 152 -27.79 -6.32 8.64
CA SER A 152 -28.51 -5.79 9.77
C SER A 152 -29.78 -5.15 9.19
N SER A 153 -30.92 -5.59 9.70
CA SER A 153 -32.23 -5.04 9.35
C SER A 153 -32.33 -3.51 9.60
N SER A 154 -31.33 -2.90 10.24
CA SER A 154 -31.19 -1.46 10.41
C SER A 154 -30.70 -0.74 9.14
N ALA A 155 -29.77 -1.29 8.35
CA ALA A 155 -29.19 -0.59 7.18
C ALA A 155 -30.22 -0.37 6.04
N LEU A 156 -31.08 -1.36 5.78
CA LEU A 156 -32.21 -1.22 4.84
C LEU A 156 -33.29 -0.25 5.36
N SER A 157 -33.41 -0.08 6.68
CA SER A 157 -34.31 0.92 7.28
C SER A 157 -33.73 2.33 7.17
N VAL A 158 -32.41 2.51 7.34
CA VAL A 158 -31.73 3.80 7.20
C VAL A 158 -31.74 4.29 5.75
N VAL A 159 -31.59 3.39 4.76
CA VAL A 159 -31.72 3.77 3.34
C VAL A 159 -33.18 4.11 2.96
N ARG A 160 -34.17 3.46 3.58
CA ARG A 160 -35.60 3.81 3.40
C ARG A 160 -36.02 5.09 4.13
N ASP A 161 -35.46 5.36 5.30
CA ASP A 161 -35.72 6.58 6.08
C ASP A 161 -34.89 7.78 5.63
N ALA A 162 -33.74 7.58 4.98
CA ALA A 162 -33.02 8.64 4.26
C ALA A 162 -33.87 9.23 3.12
N GLY A 163 -34.81 8.45 2.58
CA GLY A 163 -35.83 8.94 1.64
C GLY A 163 -36.91 9.83 2.29
N ARG A 164 -37.09 9.78 3.61
CA ARG A 164 -38.10 10.55 4.37
C ARG A 164 -37.52 11.69 5.21
N HIS A 165 -36.27 11.61 5.61
CA HIS A 165 -35.52 12.69 6.25
C HIS A 165 -34.50 13.28 5.27
N ARG A 166 -35.00 14.02 4.28
CA ARG A 166 -34.18 14.92 3.43
C ARG A 166 -33.76 16.18 4.22
N GLY A 167 -33.24 15.98 5.43
CA GLY A 167 -32.58 17.01 6.20
C GLY A 167 -31.13 17.08 5.75
N SER A 168 -30.78 18.15 5.01
CA SER A 168 -29.43 18.57 4.61
C SER A 168 -28.28 17.69 5.15
N THR A 169 -27.95 16.60 4.45
CA THR A 169 -26.79 15.77 4.79
C THR A 169 -25.52 16.53 4.38
N MET A 170 -24.51 16.60 5.27
CA MET A 170 -23.25 17.34 5.05
C MET A 170 -22.48 16.93 3.77
N THR A 171 -22.79 15.75 3.21
CA THR A 171 -22.29 15.22 1.92
C THR A 171 -22.72 16.04 0.71
N ASP A 172 -23.89 16.70 0.78
CA ASP A 172 -24.55 17.34 -0.37
C ASP A 172 -23.72 18.49 -0.98
N ALA A 173 -22.80 19.06 -0.19
CA ALA A 173 -21.94 20.16 -0.64
C ALA A 173 -20.75 19.70 -1.51
N TRP A 174 -20.29 18.46 -1.36
CA TRP A 174 -19.04 17.97 -1.99
C TRP A 174 -19.26 16.88 -3.03
N SER A 175 -20.39 16.16 -2.96
CA SER A 175 -20.80 15.25 -4.03
C SER A 175 -22.28 14.86 -3.93
N SER A 176 -22.91 14.66 -5.09
CA SER A 176 -24.22 13.99 -5.20
C SER A 176 -24.09 12.51 -5.59
N LYS A 177 -22.85 12.01 -5.72
CA LYS A 177 -22.52 10.67 -6.21
C LYS A 177 -22.15 9.69 -5.11
N VAL A 178 -21.84 10.18 -3.91
CA VAL A 178 -21.57 9.36 -2.74
C VAL A 178 -22.54 9.69 -1.61
N SER A 179 -22.93 8.66 -0.87
CA SER A 179 -23.59 8.78 0.44
C SER A 179 -22.67 8.18 1.50
N PHE A 180 -22.69 8.76 2.68
CA PHE A 180 -21.91 8.31 3.83
C PHE A 180 -22.76 7.44 4.75
N ILE A 181 -22.21 6.31 5.18
CA ILE A 181 -22.74 5.48 6.26
C ILE A 181 -21.86 5.71 7.50
N PRO A 182 -22.40 6.27 8.59
CA PRO A 182 -21.65 6.45 9.83
C PRO A 182 -21.33 5.10 10.48
N MET A 183 -20.28 5.09 11.29
CA MET A 183 -20.03 4.00 12.22
C MET A 183 -21.25 3.80 13.14
N GLU A 184 -21.54 2.54 13.47
CA GLU A 184 -22.63 2.18 14.38
C GLU A 184 -22.37 2.72 15.79
N LEU A 185 -23.35 3.45 16.33
CA LEU A 185 -23.23 4.05 17.66
C LEU A 185 -23.10 2.96 18.73
N GLY A 186 -22.06 3.05 19.55
CA GLY A 186 -21.77 2.10 20.62
C GLY A 186 -21.09 0.80 20.17
N ASN A 187 -20.68 0.71 18.90
CA ASN A 187 -19.85 -0.36 18.38
C ASN A 187 -18.49 0.22 17.99
N ASP A 188 -17.52 0.14 18.90
CA ASP A 188 -16.16 0.71 18.71
C ASP A 188 -15.34 0.00 17.61
N TYR A 189 -15.89 -1.06 17.02
CA TYR A 189 -15.31 -1.84 15.94
C TYR A 189 -16.08 -1.66 14.63
N SER A 190 -17.15 -0.85 14.65
CA SER A 190 -17.84 -0.51 13.42
C SER A 190 -16.94 0.40 12.60
N GLU A 191 -16.84 0.07 11.33
CA GLU A 191 -16.31 0.97 10.32
C GLU A 191 -17.48 1.77 9.71
N GLY A 192 -17.21 3.01 9.32
CA GLY A 192 -18.11 3.72 8.43
C GLY A 192 -17.78 3.36 6.98
N ALA A 193 -18.61 3.80 6.04
CA ALA A 193 -18.42 3.46 4.64
C ALA A 193 -18.90 4.57 3.71
N LEU A 194 -18.36 4.58 2.49
CA LEU A 194 -18.93 5.32 1.36
C LEU A 194 -19.77 4.39 0.49
N CYS A 195 -20.96 4.83 0.11
CA CYS A 195 -21.83 4.12 -0.82
C CYS A 195 -22.09 4.94 -2.08
N CYS A 196 -22.34 4.24 -3.18
CA CYS A 196 -22.75 4.86 -4.43
C CYS A 196 -24.17 5.45 -4.29
N ALA A 197 -24.30 6.76 -4.45
CA ALA A 197 -25.61 7.43 -4.41
C ALA A 197 -26.22 7.64 -5.80
N ALA A 198 -25.40 7.61 -6.87
CA ALA A 198 -25.88 7.76 -8.23
C ALA A 198 -24.89 7.18 -9.25
N PRO A 199 -25.35 6.82 -10.46
CA PRO A 199 -24.46 6.38 -11.52
C PRO A 199 -23.37 7.41 -11.86
N VAL A 200 -22.19 6.89 -12.18
CA VAL A 200 -20.99 7.65 -12.57
C VAL A 200 -20.34 6.94 -13.76
N PRO A 201 -20.10 7.62 -14.89
CA PRO A 201 -19.40 7.01 -16.02
C PRO A 201 -17.95 6.66 -15.65
N SER A 202 -17.33 5.74 -16.41
CA SER A 202 -15.90 5.44 -16.28
C SER A 202 -15.05 6.71 -16.38
N GLY A 203 -14.09 6.88 -15.45
CA GLY A 203 -13.30 8.10 -15.34
C GLY A 203 -14.06 9.33 -14.84
N GLY A 204 -15.28 9.15 -14.33
CA GLY A 204 -16.11 10.23 -13.79
C GLY A 204 -15.73 10.61 -12.36
N MET A 205 -15.97 11.88 -12.03
CA MET A 205 -15.73 12.41 -10.69
C MET A 205 -16.69 11.80 -9.67
N LEU A 206 -16.14 11.29 -8.57
CA LEU A 206 -16.88 10.70 -7.46
C LEU A 206 -17.04 11.68 -6.28
N LEU A 207 -15.95 12.33 -5.87
CA LEU A 207 -15.91 13.24 -4.72
C LEU A 207 -14.90 14.36 -4.98
N GLN A 208 -15.23 15.58 -4.54
CA GLN A 208 -14.33 16.72 -4.58
C GLN A 208 -14.33 17.45 -3.23
N VAL A 209 -13.17 17.59 -2.62
CA VAL A 209 -13.00 18.22 -1.30
C VAL A 209 -12.13 19.46 -1.45
N PRO A 210 -12.59 20.66 -1.04
CA PRO A 210 -11.77 21.87 -1.09
C PRO A 210 -10.44 21.68 -0.38
N ARG A 211 -9.36 22.22 -0.93
CA ARG A 211 -8.02 22.06 -0.36
C ARG A 211 -7.93 22.61 1.08
N SER A 212 -8.68 23.65 1.40
CA SER A 212 -8.77 24.23 2.74
C SER A 212 -9.43 23.31 3.78
N GLU A 213 -10.13 22.26 3.35
CA GLU A 213 -10.82 21.29 4.22
C GLU A 213 -9.97 20.04 4.47
N MET A 214 -8.87 19.87 3.74
CA MET A 214 -7.89 18.83 4.02
C MET A 214 -7.17 19.18 5.33
N PHE A 215 -6.86 18.18 6.15
CA PHE A 215 -5.99 18.31 7.30
C PHE A 215 -4.58 17.87 6.92
N CYS A 216 -3.73 18.83 6.57
CA CYS A 216 -2.31 18.66 6.27
C CYS A 216 -1.48 19.77 6.93
N LEU A 217 -0.15 19.67 6.91
CA LEU A 217 0.72 20.62 7.62
C LEU A 217 0.42 22.06 7.24
N HIS A 218 0.30 22.35 5.94
CA HIS A 218 -0.01 23.69 5.45
C HIS A 218 -1.32 24.25 6.05
N SER A 219 -2.41 23.47 5.98
CA SER A 219 -3.70 23.87 6.55
C SER A 219 -3.66 23.97 8.08
N ALA A 220 -2.91 23.10 8.76
CA ALA A 220 -2.75 23.13 10.21
C ALA A 220 -2.06 24.42 10.64
N LEU A 221 -0.98 24.81 9.96
CA LEU A 221 -0.30 26.08 10.21
C LEU A 221 -1.15 27.32 9.89
N GLN A 222 -2.16 27.18 9.04
CA GLN A 222 -3.05 28.29 8.69
C GLN A 222 -4.24 28.41 9.66
N PHE A 223 -4.95 27.30 9.91
CA PHE A 223 -6.24 27.32 10.59
C PHE A 223 -6.17 26.90 12.06
N CYS A 224 -5.23 26.04 12.46
CA CYS A 224 -5.06 25.62 13.86
C CYS A 224 -4.35 26.70 14.69
N ALA A 225 -4.94 27.08 15.82
CA ALA A 225 -4.37 28.08 16.72
C ALA A 225 -3.02 27.64 17.29
N LEU A 226 -2.89 26.35 17.67
CA LEU A 226 -1.62 25.79 18.13
C LEU A 226 -0.56 25.80 17.03
N GLY A 227 -0.92 25.43 15.80
CA GLY A 227 0.00 25.48 14.65
C GLY A 227 0.58 26.88 14.43
N ARG A 228 -0.29 27.91 14.44
CA ARG A 228 0.13 29.32 14.34
C ARG A 228 0.99 29.77 15.53
N ALA A 229 0.65 29.34 16.74
CA ALA A 229 1.40 29.67 17.94
C ALA A 229 2.81 29.08 17.92
N ILE A 230 2.97 27.83 17.47
CA ILE A 230 4.27 27.16 17.31
C ILE A 230 5.14 27.90 16.28
N VAL A 231 4.56 28.30 15.14
CA VAL A 231 5.28 29.06 14.10
C VAL A 231 5.77 30.42 14.62
N ALA A 232 4.97 31.07 15.47
CA ALA A 232 5.31 32.37 16.02
C ALA A 232 6.36 32.32 17.15
N GLU A 233 6.59 31.17 17.77
CA GLU A 233 7.51 30.99 18.89
C GLU A 233 8.87 30.43 18.41
N PRO A 234 9.95 31.24 18.38
CA PRO A 234 11.24 30.81 17.83
C PRO A 234 11.86 29.61 18.55
N SER A 235 11.54 29.43 19.84
CA SER A 235 12.03 28.31 20.65
C SER A 235 11.46 26.96 20.24
N LEU A 236 10.40 26.93 19.42
CA LEU A 236 9.73 25.72 18.95
C LEU A 236 10.04 25.41 17.48
N ARG A 237 11.01 26.11 16.86
CA ARG A 237 11.34 25.93 15.43
C ARG A 237 11.74 24.50 15.08
N ASP A 238 12.44 23.79 15.96
CA ASP A 238 12.88 22.41 15.71
C ASP A 238 11.69 21.46 15.55
N LEU A 239 10.56 21.76 16.22
CA LEU A 239 9.34 20.99 16.09
C LEU A 239 8.72 21.10 14.69
N LEU A 240 8.89 22.25 14.02
CA LEU A 240 8.41 22.45 12.65
C LEU A 240 9.14 21.58 11.62
N ALA A 241 10.35 21.11 11.95
CA ALA A 241 11.08 20.19 11.08
C ALA A 241 10.52 18.76 11.13
N ASN A 242 9.72 18.43 12.16
CA ASN A 242 9.02 17.16 12.29
C ASN A 242 7.54 17.34 11.92
N GLU A 243 7.22 17.13 10.63
CA GLU A 243 5.87 17.27 10.08
C GLU A 243 4.86 16.35 10.78
N GLU A 244 5.23 15.09 11.05
CA GLU A 244 4.36 14.12 11.70
C GLU A 244 4.01 14.57 13.13
N ALA A 245 5.00 14.99 13.93
CA ALA A 245 4.77 15.51 15.27
C ALA A 245 3.84 16.74 15.25
N MET A 246 4.02 17.65 14.29
CA MET A 246 3.14 18.82 14.13
C MET A 246 1.71 18.44 13.80
N LEU A 247 1.52 17.48 12.90
CA LEU A 247 0.22 16.96 12.51
C LEU A 247 -0.50 16.30 13.69
N LEU A 248 0.19 15.44 14.46
CA LEU A 248 -0.36 14.80 15.65
C LEU A 248 -0.77 15.83 16.70
N LEU A 249 0.11 16.79 17.01
CA LEU A 249 -0.17 17.82 18.01
C LEU A 249 -1.38 18.68 17.61
N CYS A 250 -1.45 19.11 16.35
CA CYS A 250 -2.57 19.90 15.88
C CYS A 250 -3.87 19.09 15.89
N LEU A 251 -3.83 17.80 15.55
CA LEU A 251 -5.02 16.95 15.52
C LEU A 251 -5.58 16.73 16.93
N VAL A 252 -4.70 16.44 17.90
CA VAL A 252 -5.06 16.35 19.33
C VAL A 252 -5.63 17.67 19.83
N TYR A 253 -4.98 18.80 19.52
CA TYR A 253 -5.46 20.13 19.92
C TYR A 253 -6.86 20.42 19.38
N GLU A 254 -7.08 20.23 18.08
CA GLU A 254 -8.37 20.48 17.44
C GLU A 254 -9.49 19.57 17.97
N ARG A 255 -9.16 18.30 18.26
CA ARG A 255 -10.14 17.32 18.77
C ARG A 255 -10.49 17.56 20.24
N PHE A 256 -9.50 17.73 21.10
CA PHE A 256 -9.66 17.64 22.55
C PHE A 256 -9.58 18.99 23.27
N VAL A 257 -8.95 20.01 22.68
CA VAL A 257 -8.89 21.38 23.26
C VAL A 257 -9.95 22.27 22.63
N VAL A 258 -9.94 22.39 21.30
CA VAL A 258 -10.96 23.18 20.58
C VAL A 258 -12.31 22.45 20.63
N GLY A 259 -12.30 21.14 20.44
CA GLY A 259 -13.51 20.31 20.37
C GLY A 259 -13.99 20.18 18.92
N ALA A 260 -14.30 18.96 18.50
CA ALA A 260 -14.64 18.65 17.11
C ALA A 260 -15.76 19.52 16.52
N GLU A 261 -16.78 19.87 17.29
CA GLU A 261 -17.89 20.71 16.82
C GLU A 261 -17.49 22.16 16.50
N ARG A 262 -16.43 22.67 17.15
CA ARG A 262 -15.90 24.04 16.96
C ARG A 262 -14.71 24.09 16.02
N SER A 263 -14.08 22.97 15.75
CA SER A 263 -12.89 22.88 14.89
C SER A 263 -13.20 23.29 13.45
N HIS A 264 -12.20 23.89 12.79
CA HIS A 264 -12.22 24.12 11.34
C HIS A 264 -12.48 22.80 10.57
N TRP A 265 -11.90 21.70 11.05
CA TRP A 265 -12.05 20.36 10.47
C TRP A 265 -13.19 19.55 11.09
N ARG A 266 -14.28 20.21 11.53
CA ARG A 266 -15.46 19.55 12.11
C ARG A 266 -15.95 18.36 11.29
N ARG A 267 -16.00 18.47 9.96
CA ARG A 267 -16.46 17.40 9.06
C ARG A 267 -15.55 16.17 9.07
N LEU A 268 -14.26 16.34 9.35
CA LEU A 268 -13.33 15.23 9.56
C LEU A 268 -13.54 14.65 10.97
N LEU A 269 -13.39 15.48 11.99
CA LEU A 269 -13.31 15.05 13.39
C LEU A 269 -14.60 14.44 13.94
N MET A 270 -15.76 14.83 13.41
CA MET A 270 -17.05 14.25 13.82
C MET A 270 -17.26 12.83 13.27
N HIS A 271 -16.48 12.41 12.27
CA HIS A 271 -16.59 11.08 11.65
C HIS A 271 -15.35 10.22 11.90
N CYS A 272 -14.30 10.74 12.54
CA CYS A 272 -13.20 9.91 13.02
C CYS A 272 -13.70 8.91 14.07
N PRO A 273 -13.21 7.67 14.06
CA PRO A 273 -13.44 6.70 15.13
C PRO A 273 -13.11 7.31 16.48
N PRO A 274 -13.90 7.02 17.53
CA PRO A 274 -13.57 7.47 18.88
C PRO A 274 -12.29 6.79 19.40
N GLN A 275 -12.00 5.58 18.94
CA GLN A 275 -10.85 4.76 19.32
C GLN A 275 -10.52 3.73 18.21
N TYR A 276 -9.41 3.01 18.37
CA TYR A 276 -8.91 2.01 17.40
C TYR A 276 -8.51 0.71 18.12
N PRO A 277 -9.48 -0.06 18.67
CA PRO A 277 -9.20 -1.21 19.54
C PRO A 277 -8.49 -2.36 18.80
N THR A 278 -8.60 -2.42 17.47
CA THR A 278 -8.00 -3.48 16.66
C THR A 278 -6.58 -3.17 16.18
N MET A 279 -6.07 -1.96 16.43
CA MET A 279 -4.71 -1.56 16.05
C MET A 279 -3.71 -1.99 17.13
N PRO A 280 -2.65 -2.77 16.81
CA PRO A 280 -1.70 -3.28 17.79
C PRO A 280 -1.06 -2.24 18.73
N ILE A 281 -0.86 -1.01 18.26
CA ILE A 281 -0.32 0.07 19.10
C ILE A 281 -1.22 0.40 20.31
N ALA A 282 -2.51 0.13 20.21
CA ALA A 282 -3.52 0.34 21.26
C ALA A 282 -3.74 -0.89 22.14
N TRP A 283 -3.13 -2.05 21.83
CA TRP A 283 -3.37 -3.30 22.54
C TRP A 283 -2.68 -3.36 23.90
N GLU A 284 -3.27 -4.17 24.78
CA GLU A 284 -2.63 -4.61 26.02
C GLU A 284 -1.43 -5.53 25.72
N LEU A 285 -0.50 -5.61 26.67
CA LEU A 285 0.70 -6.45 26.51
C LEU A 285 0.37 -7.93 26.32
N SER A 286 -0.71 -8.43 26.94
CA SER A 286 -1.16 -9.81 26.79
C SER A 286 -1.57 -10.14 25.36
N ASP A 287 -2.25 -9.22 24.68
CA ASP A 287 -2.70 -9.40 23.30
C ASP A 287 -1.50 -9.31 22.33
N LEU A 288 -0.55 -8.43 22.61
CA LEU A 288 0.69 -8.31 21.83
C LEU A 288 1.57 -9.55 21.88
N MET A 289 1.52 -10.33 22.97
CA MET A 289 2.25 -11.61 23.06
C MET A 289 1.80 -12.62 21.98
N GLU A 290 0.60 -12.48 21.43
CA GLU A 290 0.13 -13.34 20.33
C GLU A 290 0.84 -13.08 19.00
N LEU A 291 1.56 -11.94 18.90
CA LEU A 291 2.40 -11.58 17.75
C LEU A 291 3.85 -12.06 17.92
N ASP A 292 4.18 -12.82 18.97
CA ASP A 292 5.52 -13.33 19.19
C ASP A 292 6.01 -14.18 18.00
N GLY A 293 7.27 -13.99 17.63
CA GLY A 293 7.87 -14.58 16.43
C GLY A 293 7.53 -13.87 15.10
N LEU A 294 6.77 -12.78 15.11
CA LEU A 294 6.54 -11.92 13.94
C LEU A 294 7.31 -10.61 14.07
N ASP A 295 7.98 -10.18 13.00
CA ASP A 295 8.75 -8.91 12.95
C ASP A 295 7.92 -7.68 13.37
N MET A 296 6.59 -7.72 13.20
CA MET A 296 5.68 -6.63 13.59
C MET A 296 5.76 -6.29 15.09
N LEU A 297 5.97 -7.28 15.96
CA LEU A 297 5.90 -7.04 17.41
C LEU A 297 6.95 -6.01 17.84
N ASP A 298 8.18 -6.15 17.37
CA ASP A 298 9.29 -5.24 17.68
C ASP A 298 9.00 -3.81 17.17
N ASP A 299 8.46 -3.68 15.96
CA ASP A 299 8.07 -2.39 15.38
C ASP A 299 6.99 -1.69 16.22
N VAL A 300 5.98 -2.43 16.68
CA VAL A 300 4.90 -1.91 17.52
C VAL A 300 5.44 -1.43 18.87
N LEU A 301 6.31 -2.23 19.52
CA LEU A 301 6.93 -1.86 20.80
C LEU A 301 7.84 -0.63 20.67
N ALA A 302 8.64 -0.57 19.61
CA ALA A 302 9.48 0.59 19.32
C ALA A 302 8.65 1.86 19.13
N LYS A 303 7.56 1.78 18.36
CA LYS A 303 6.64 2.89 18.12
C LYS A 303 5.95 3.35 19.41
N ARG A 304 5.48 2.43 20.26
CA ARG A 304 4.90 2.77 21.58
C ARG A 304 5.89 3.51 22.46
N ASN A 305 7.14 3.04 22.52
CA ASN A 305 8.19 3.68 23.30
C ASN A 305 8.52 5.09 22.78
N GLN A 306 8.65 5.27 21.46
CA GLN A 306 8.88 6.60 20.86
C GLN A 306 7.73 7.56 21.18
N LEU A 307 6.49 7.11 21.06
CA LEU A 307 5.32 7.93 21.35
C LEU A 307 5.19 8.28 22.84
N GLN A 308 5.55 7.35 23.74
CA GLN A 308 5.60 7.59 25.19
C GLN A 308 6.65 8.65 25.54
N VAL A 309 7.86 8.55 24.97
CA VAL A 309 8.92 9.57 25.14
C VAL A 309 8.44 10.94 24.65
N PHE A 310 7.75 10.97 23.51
CA PHE A 310 7.18 12.22 22.97
C PHE A 310 6.09 12.80 23.89
N ALA A 311 5.19 11.97 24.41
CA ALA A 311 4.16 12.37 25.37
C ALA A 311 4.77 12.99 26.64
N ASP A 312 5.81 12.36 27.18
CA ASP A 312 6.53 12.87 28.35
C ASP A 312 7.27 14.19 28.04
N GLN A 313 7.86 14.33 26.85
CA GLN A 313 8.45 15.59 26.40
C GLN A 313 7.42 16.71 26.29
N ILE A 314 6.23 16.43 25.75
CA ILE A 314 5.15 17.40 25.67
C ILE A 314 4.78 17.87 27.07
N ARG A 315 4.45 16.93 27.96
CA ARG A 315 3.97 17.23 29.32
C ARG A 315 4.99 17.99 30.17
N THR A 316 6.26 17.62 30.09
CA THR A 316 7.31 18.19 30.96
C THR A 316 7.87 19.49 30.43
N SER A 317 7.98 19.63 29.10
CA SER A 317 8.84 20.64 28.49
C SER A 317 8.10 21.53 27.51
N LEU A 318 7.25 21.00 26.63
CA LEU A 318 6.65 21.79 25.53
C LEU A 318 5.32 22.47 25.92
N LEU A 319 4.52 21.83 26.76
CA LEU A 319 3.19 22.31 27.13
C LEU A 319 3.18 23.74 27.70
N PRO A 320 4.13 24.14 28.59
CA PRO A 320 4.20 25.53 29.05
C PRO A 320 4.48 26.54 27.92
N PHE A 321 5.28 26.17 26.91
CA PHE A 321 5.53 27.02 25.75
C PHE A 321 4.27 27.12 24.87
N PHE A 322 3.58 26.01 24.62
CA PHE A 322 2.32 26.00 23.87
C PHE A 322 1.29 26.92 24.52
N HIS A 323 1.06 26.76 25.83
CA HIS A 323 0.12 27.58 26.59
C HIS A 323 0.50 29.07 26.54
N ARG A 324 1.78 29.41 26.75
CA ARG A 324 2.26 30.81 26.66
C ARG A 324 2.09 31.40 25.26
N ALA A 325 2.41 30.63 24.22
CA ALA A 325 2.31 31.08 22.83
C ALA A 325 0.84 31.27 22.40
N LEU A 326 -0.08 30.44 22.89
CA LEU A 326 -1.52 30.62 22.66
C LEU A 326 -2.04 31.90 23.34
N LEU A 327 -1.66 32.15 24.59
CA LEU A 327 -2.02 33.37 25.33
C LEU A 327 -1.52 34.66 24.66
N SER A 328 -0.38 34.62 23.96
CA SER A 328 0.16 35.80 23.28
C SER A 328 -0.55 36.12 21.95
N GLN A 329 -1.23 35.13 21.35
CA GLN A 329 -2.00 35.33 20.11
C GLN A 329 -3.45 35.77 20.39
N ASP A 330 -4.05 35.30 21.49
CA ASP A 330 -5.43 35.63 21.88
C ASP A 330 -5.52 37.02 22.53
N SER A 331 -5.41 38.06 21.72
CA SER A 331 -5.79 39.42 22.12
C SER A 331 -7.32 39.53 22.20
N ALA A 332 -7.86 39.20 23.37
CA ALA A 332 -9.22 39.52 23.84
C ALA A 332 -10.40 38.88 23.09
N THR A 333 -10.76 37.62 23.42
CA THR A 333 -12.18 37.15 23.58
C THR A 333 -12.39 35.63 23.80
N ALA A 334 -11.37 34.75 23.79
CA ALA A 334 -11.56 33.31 24.03
C ALA A 334 -11.24 32.88 25.46
N GLU A 335 -12.05 31.97 26.04
CA GLU A 335 -11.69 31.18 27.23
C GLU A 335 -10.52 30.25 26.87
N THR A 336 -9.29 30.73 27.01
CA THR A 336 -8.11 29.88 26.79
C THR A 336 -8.12 28.73 27.81
N SER A 337 -8.06 27.49 27.33
CA SER A 337 -8.04 26.29 28.17
C SER A 337 -6.90 26.35 29.18
N SER A 338 -7.16 25.91 30.42
CA SER A 338 -6.14 25.93 31.45
C SER A 338 -4.99 24.97 31.10
N LEU A 339 -3.81 25.19 31.69
CA LEU A 339 -2.67 24.28 31.51
C LEU A 339 -3.00 22.85 31.97
N VAL A 340 -3.91 22.68 32.94
CA VAL A 340 -4.40 21.37 33.39
C VAL A 340 -5.24 20.71 32.30
N ASP A 341 -6.17 21.45 31.69
CA ASP A 341 -7.01 20.94 30.60
C ASP A 341 -6.18 20.58 29.38
N MET A 342 -5.20 21.42 29.02
CA MET A 342 -4.26 21.12 27.95
C MET A 342 -3.43 19.87 28.27
N SER A 343 -2.97 19.71 29.52
CA SER A 343 -2.22 18.50 29.92
C SER A 343 -3.06 17.24 29.80
N ALA A 344 -4.37 17.30 30.12
CA ALA A 344 -5.29 16.18 29.93
C ALA A 344 -5.56 15.91 28.43
N ALA A 345 -5.61 16.95 27.61
CA ALA A 345 -5.79 16.80 26.16
C ALA A 345 -4.59 16.12 25.48
N PHE A 346 -3.36 16.38 25.92
CA PHE A 346 -2.15 15.74 25.39
C PHE A 346 -1.74 14.46 26.16
N ALA A 347 -2.71 13.72 26.69
CA ALA A 347 -2.47 12.41 27.29
C ALA A 347 -1.97 11.38 26.24
N TYR A 348 -1.30 10.33 26.71
CA TYR A 348 -0.72 9.29 25.85
C TYR A 348 -1.78 8.65 24.96
N GLU A 349 -2.97 8.38 25.50
CA GLU A 349 -4.09 7.74 24.81
C GLU A 349 -4.61 8.59 23.64
N HIS A 350 -4.61 9.92 23.79
CA HIS A 350 -5.01 10.84 22.72
C HIS A 350 -3.94 10.94 21.62
N LEU A 351 -2.66 10.81 21.98
CA LEU A 351 -1.56 10.72 21.01
C LEU A 351 -1.62 9.39 20.25
N VAL A 352 -1.92 8.27 20.92
CA VAL A 352 -2.17 6.97 20.28
C VAL A 352 -3.35 7.08 19.31
N TRP A 353 -4.47 7.70 19.73
CA TRP A 353 -5.61 7.96 18.86
C TRP A 353 -5.24 8.78 17.61
N ALA A 354 -4.46 9.84 17.78
CA ALA A 354 -4.03 10.69 16.67
C ALA A 354 -3.12 9.92 15.71
N GLN A 355 -2.17 9.13 16.24
CA GLN A 355 -1.30 8.29 15.43
C GLN A 355 -2.10 7.26 14.64
N CYS A 356 -3.03 6.55 15.31
CA CYS A 356 -3.89 5.57 14.64
C CYS A 356 -4.75 6.21 13.55
N THR A 357 -5.21 7.45 13.78
CA THR A 357 -5.95 8.21 12.77
C THR A 357 -5.08 8.49 11.55
N PHE A 358 -3.82 8.92 11.73
CA PHE A 358 -2.93 9.12 10.59
C PHE A 358 -2.55 7.82 9.89
N ASP A 359 -2.17 6.78 10.63
CA ASP A 359 -1.78 5.48 10.07
C ASP A 359 -2.89 4.88 9.20
N SER A 360 -4.14 4.92 9.68
CA SER A 360 -5.26 4.24 9.03
C SER A 360 -5.97 5.06 7.94
N ARG A 361 -5.86 6.40 7.97
CA ARG A 361 -6.72 7.29 7.15
C ARG A 361 -5.97 8.33 6.33
N ALA A 362 -4.66 8.50 6.55
CA ALA A 362 -3.92 9.53 5.82
C ALA A 362 -3.61 9.11 4.39
N PHE A 363 -3.59 10.12 3.52
CA PHE A 363 -3.18 10.01 2.15
C PHE A 363 -1.81 10.66 1.97
N ASN A 364 -0.89 9.98 1.28
CA ASN A 364 0.29 10.60 0.70
C ASN A 364 -0.09 11.16 -0.68
N LEU A 365 -0.25 12.49 -0.76
CA LEU A 365 -0.75 13.18 -1.95
C LEU A 365 0.32 14.06 -2.57
N ASN A 366 0.42 14.05 -3.89
CA ASN A 366 1.20 15.07 -4.59
C ASN A 366 0.41 16.39 -4.61
N VAL A 367 0.92 17.40 -3.91
CA VAL A 367 0.39 18.76 -3.88
C VAL A 367 1.44 19.70 -4.45
N ASP A 368 1.18 20.20 -5.66
CA ASP A 368 2.06 21.15 -6.37
C ASP A 368 3.53 20.69 -6.46
N GLY A 369 3.76 19.37 -6.63
CA GLY A 369 5.08 18.78 -6.80
C GLY A 369 5.70 18.19 -5.52
N ALA A 370 5.12 18.45 -4.35
CA ALA A 370 5.56 17.89 -3.08
C ALA A 370 4.65 16.75 -2.62
N VAL A 371 5.21 15.70 -2.01
CA VAL A 371 4.41 14.66 -1.33
C VAL A 371 4.01 15.20 0.04
N VAL A 372 2.71 15.26 0.30
CA VAL A 372 2.12 15.81 1.52
C VAL A 372 1.25 14.74 2.16
N MET A 373 1.44 14.50 3.46
CA MET A 373 0.55 13.66 4.25
C MET A 373 -0.70 14.45 4.64
N ALA A 374 -1.88 13.92 4.35
CA ALA A 374 -3.14 14.61 4.61
C ALA A 374 -4.29 13.67 4.98
N LEU A 375 -5.09 14.06 5.98
CA LEU A 375 -6.43 13.49 6.18
C LEU A 375 -7.41 14.27 5.31
N VAL A 376 -8.27 13.55 4.59
CA VAL A 376 -9.23 14.17 3.67
C VAL A 376 -10.64 13.75 4.06
N PRO A 377 -11.44 14.66 4.64
CA PRO A 377 -12.76 14.29 5.16
C PRO A 377 -13.67 13.67 4.11
N LEU A 378 -14.44 12.68 4.52
CA LEU A 378 -15.27 11.78 3.70
C LEU A 378 -14.46 10.85 2.80
N ALA A 379 -13.38 11.31 2.17
CA ALA A 379 -12.54 10.48 1.33
C ALA A 379 -11.84 9.36 2.13
N ASP A 380 -11.53 9.63 3.40
CA ASP A 380 -10.94 8.69 4.35
C ASP A 380 -11.90 7.58 4.82
N MET A 381 -13.17 7.64 4.43
CA MET A 381 -14.19 6.64 4.78
C MET A 381 -14.35 5.54 3.72
N VAL A 382 -13.51 5.53 2.67
CA VAL A 382 -13.54 4.46 1.66
C VAL A 382 -12.74 3.26 2.17
N ASN A 383 -13.37 2.10 2.25
CA ASN A 383 -12.74 0.89 2.79
C ASN A 383 -11.86 0.17 1.77
N HIS A 384 -11.05 -0.77 2.27
CA HIS A 384 -10.04 -1.47 1.50
C HIS A 384 -10.57 -2.69 0.74
N SER A 385 -10.18 -2.82 -0.53
CA SER A 385 -10.23 -4.10 -1.24
C SER A 385 -9.09 -4.19 -2.25
N ASN A 386 -8.67 -5.40 -2.59
CA ASN A 386 -7.70 -5.64 -3.69
C ASN A 386 -8.26 -5.23 -5.06
N ARG A 387 -9.57 -4.97 -5.15
CA ARG A 387 -10.25 -4.39 -6.32
C ARG A 387 -10.72 -2.97 -5.98
N THR A 388 -10.86 -2.12 -6.97
CA THR A 388 -11.13 -0.69 -6.75
C THR A 388 -12.28 -0.14 -7.58
N ASP A 389 -13.18 0.59 -6.92
CA ASP A 389 -14.07 1.55 -7.57
C ASP A 389 -13.35 2.88 -7.79
N VAL A 390 -12.53 3.31 -6.81
CA VAL A 390 -11.79 4.57 -6.81
C VAL A 390 -10.40 4.39 -7.40
N LEU A 391 -10.22 4.76 -8.67
CA LEU A 391 -8.97 4.53 -9.38
C LEU A 391 -7.96 5.67 -9.22
N VAL A 392 -8.44 6.92 -9.12
CA VAL A 392 -7.58 8.09 -9.01
C VAL A 392 -7.96 8.89 -7.79
N ARG A 393 -6.94 9.21 -7.00
CA ARG A 393 -6.93 10.22 -5.93
C ARG A 393 -5.85 11.24 -6.27
N LYS A 394 -6.20 12.52 -6.33
CA LYS A 394 -5.24 13.60 -6.61
C LYS A 394 -5.71 14.94 -6.07
N VAL A 395 -4.78 15.85 -5.85
CA VAL A 395 -5.06 17.26 -5.60
C VAL A 395 -4.82 18.02 -6.90
N GLU A 396 -5.81 18.77 -7.37
CA GLU A 396 -5.65 19.59 -8.55
C GLU A 396 -4.65 20.73 -8.27
N PRO A 397 -3.77 21.10 -9.22
CA PRO A 397 -2.73 22.10 -9.00
C PRO A 397 -3.25 23.49 -8.60
N SER A 398 -2.35 24.34 -8.12
CA SER A 398 -2.57 25.80 -7.97
C SER A 398 -3.76 26.16 -7.07
N GLY A 399 -3.87 25.52 -5.91
CA GLY A 399 -4.98 25.73 -4.97
C GLY A 399 -6.23 24.92 -5.29
N GLY A 400 -6.19 24.08 -6.33
CA GLY A 400 -7.28 23.20 -6.70
C GLY A 400 -7.62 22.15 -5.63
N PRO A 401 -8.85 21.62 -5.66
CA PRO A 401 -9.36 20.70 -4.64
C PRO A 401 -8.76 19.31 -4.77
N PHE A 402 -8.91 18.52 -3.70
CA PHE A 402 -8.77 17.07 -3.76
C PHE A 402 -9.91 16.46 -4.57
N THR A 403 -9.62 15.39 -5.32
CA THR A 403 -10.56 14.69 -6.20
C THR A 403 -10.40 13.18 -6.12
N MET A 404 -11.53 12.46 -6.15
CA MET A 404 -11.62 11.02 -6.36
C MET A 404 -12.36 10.72 -7.65
N VAL A 405 -11.81 9.84 -8.48
CA VAL A 405 -12.36 9.49 -9.81
C VAL A 405 -12.51 7.98 -9.91
N VAL A 406 -13.64 7.54 -10.48
CA VAL A 406 -13.93 6.11 -10.64
C VAL A 406 -13.12 5.49 -11.79
N GLY A 407 -12.72 4.24 -11.61
CA GLY A 407 -12.05 3.46 -12.67
C GLY A 407 -13.06 2.93 -13.68
N ALA A 408 -13.84 1.95 -13.25
CA ALA A 408 -14.96 1.43 -14.04
C ALA A 408 -16.24 2.25 -13.80
N ALA A 409 -17.20 2.15 -14.72
CA ALA A 409 -18.48 2.83 -14.55
C ALA A 409 -19.27 2.27 -13.36
N LEU A 410 -19.84 3.17 -12.57
CA LEU A 410 -20.88 2.87 -11.58
C LEU A 410 -22.23 3.04 -12.26
N THR A 411 -23.01 1.96 -12.30
CA THR A 411 -24.29 1.88 -12.99
C THR A 411 -25.46 2.03 -12.01
N ALA A 412 -26.70 2.00 -12.50
CA ALA A 412 -27.87 1.98 -11.63
C ALA A 412 -27.89 0.78 -10.67
N ALA A 413 -27.28 -0.35 -11.05
CA ALA A 413 -27.17 -1.54 -10.20
C ALA A 413 -26.17 -1.35 -9.04
N ASP A 414 -25.29 -0.36 -9.12
CA ASP A 414 -24.32 -0.06 -8.06
C ASP A 414 -24.88 0.89 -7.01
N VAL A 415 -26.02 1.57 -7.25
CA VAL A 415 -26.58 2.52 -6.28
C VAL A 415 -26.97 1.80 -4.99
N GLY A 416 -26.50 2.32 -3.85
CA GLY A 416 -26.61 1.70 -2.52
C GLY A 416 -25.51 0.71 -2.19
N ARG A 417 -24.64 0.34 -3.15
CA ARG A 417 -23.47 -0.50 -2.89
C ARG A 417 -22.35 0.30 -2.25
N GLU A 418 -21.66 -0.32 -1.31
CA GLU A 418 -20.40 0.19 -0.78
C GLU A 418 -19.34 0.33 -1.87
N LEU A 419 -18.59 1.43 -1.80
CA LEU A 419 -17.50 1.76 -2.70
C LEU A 419 -16.18 1.40 -2.05
N TRP A 420 -15.30 0.77 -2.82
CA TRP A 420 -14.02 0.28 -2.33
C TRP A 420 -12.84 0.94 -3.03
N MET A 421 -11.72 0.99 -2.34
CA MET A 421 -10.44 1.43 -2.88
C MET A 421 -9.33 0.47 -2.46
N SER A 422 -8.37 0.20 -3.32
CA SER A 422 -7.14 -0.46 -2.87
C SER A 422 -6.20 0.56 -2.22
N TYR A 423 -5.76 0.24 -1.00
CA TYR A 423 -4.81 1.06 -0.24
C TYR A 423 -3.36 0.84 -0.71
N GLY A 424 -3.11 -0.29 -1.37
CA GLY A 424 -1.79 -0.74 -1.80
C GLY A 424 -1.76 -2.27 -1.88
N PRO A 425 -0.66 -2.84 -2.38
CA PRO A 425 -0.41 -4.29 -2.36
C PRO A 425 0.09 -4.71 -0.97
N LEU A 426 -0.76 -4.53 0.04
CA LEU A 426 -0.41 -4.69 1.46
C LEU A 426 -0.63 -6.13 1.92
N GLN A 427 0.32 -6.65 2.69
CA GLN A 427 0.20 -7.91 3.40
C GLN A 427 -0.73 -7.77 4.61
N ASN A 428 -1.28 -8.88 5.09
CA ASN A 428 -2.15 -8.89 6.26
C ASN A 428 -1.48 -8.32 7.52
N TRP A 429 -0.15 -8.46 7.65
CA TRP A 429 0.56 -7.82 8.75
C TRP A 429 0.60 -6.28 8.57
N GLU A 430 0.85 -5.77 7.37
CA GLU A 430 0.82 -4.32 7.07
C GLU A 430 -0.60 -3.76 7.32
N LEU A 431 -1.63 -4.50 6.94
CA LEU A 431 -3.04 -4.15 7.16
C LEU A 431 -3.39 -4.14 8.65
N LEU A 432 -2.97 -5.13 9.42
CA LEU A 432 -3.23 -5.20 10.85
C LEU A 432 -2.53 -4.07 11.61
N GLN A 433 -1.25 -3.86 11.34
CA GLN A 433 -0.43 -2.87 12.05
C GLN A 433 -0.90 -1.43 11.82
N HIS A 434 -1.31 -1.10 10.60
CA HIS A 434 -1.60 0.28 10.19
C HIS A 434 -3.09 0.60 10.04
N TYR A 435 -3.94 -0.43 9.88
CA TYR A 435 -5.37 -0.24 9.65
C TYR A 435 -6.26 -1.06 10.60
N GLY A 436 -5.69 -1.97 11.40
CA GLY A 436 -6.43 -2.74 12.39
C GLY A 436 -7.35 -3.82 11.83
N PHE A 437 -7.05 -4.37 10.64
CA PHE A 437 -7.80 -5.49 10.07
C PHE A 437 -6.91 -6.43 9.25
N VAL A 438 -7.43 -7.62 8.95
CA VAL A 438 -6.84 -8.57 8.01
C VAL A 438 -7.88 -8.97 6.96
N LEU A 439 -7.47 -9.18 5.71
CA LEU A 439 -8.35 -9.67 4.64
C LEU A 439 -8.64 -11.17 4.74
N GLY A 440 -7.93 -11.87 5.62
CA GLY A 440 -7.99 -13.31 5.78
C GLY A 440 -6.96 -14.05 4.91
N PRO A 441 -7.02 -15.39 4.87
CA PRO A 441 -5.93 -16.24 4.37
C PRO A 441 -5.74 -16.21 2.84
N ASP A 442 -6.64 -15.56 2.10
CA ASP A 442 -6.64 -15.49 0.64
C ASP A 442 -6.17 -14.12 0.12
N ASN A 443 -5.53 -13.31 0.98
CA ASN A 443 -4.90 -12.08 0.54
C ASN A 443 -3.78 -12.39 -0.47
N VAL A 444 -3.99 -11.99 -1.72
CA VAL A 444 -3.04 -12.25 -2.83
C VAL A 444 -1.71 -11.50 -2.67
N HIS A 445 -1.64 -10.52 -1.79
CA HIS A 445 -0.42 -9.78 -1.51
C HIS A 445 0.37 -10.31 -0.33
N ASP A 446 -0.14 -11.33 0.40
CA ASP A 446 0.60 -11.97 1.48
C ASP A 446 1.85 -12.68 0.97
N LYS A 447 2.91 -12.59 1.77
CA LYS A 447 4.21 -13.18 1.45
C LYS A 447 4.76 -13.87 2.70
N LEU A 448 5.34 -15.04 2.51
CA LEU A 448 6.10 -15.71 3.55
C LEU A 448 7.55 -15.22 3.48
N PRO A 449 8.09 -14.58 4.54
CA PRO A 449 9.49 -14.19 4.58
C PRO A 449 10.40 -15.41 4.36
N PHE A 450 11.39 -15.26 3.48
CA PHE A 450 12.39 -16.30 3.23
C PHE A 450 13.75 -15.79 3.75
N PRO A 451 14.22 -16.30 4.90
CA PRO A 451 15.44 -15.81 5.53
C PRO A 451 16.68 -16.20 4.70
N PHE A 452 17.04 -15.33 3.77
CA PHE A 452 18.20 -15.46 2.91
C PHE A 452 18.89 -14.11 2.80
N ALA A 453 20.10 -14.03 3.35
CA ALA A 453 20.91 -12.82 3.30
C ALA A 453 21.56 -12.69 1.92
N VAL A 454 21.17 -11.66 1.18
CA VAL A 454 21.90 -11.19 0.01
C VAL A 454 23.09 -10.35 0.51
N PRO A 455 24.35 -10.70 0.18
CA PRO A 455 25.48 -9.84 0.51
C PRO A 455 25.28 -8.46 -0.13
N SER A 456 25.09 -7.42 0.68
CA SER A 456 25.05 -6.03 0.23
C SER A 456 26.40 -5.36 0.53
N GLU A 457 26.90 -4.55 -0.40
CA GLU A 457 28.12 -3.74 -0.19
C GLU A 457 27.93 -2.63 0.88
N ALA A 458 26.73 -2.46 1.44
CA ALA A 458 26.38 -1.40 2.38
C ALA A 458 26.68 -1.69 3.87
N ASN A 459 27.61 -2.60 4.19
CA ASN A 459 28.19 -2.65 5.53
C ASN A 459 29.27 -1.55 5.69
N GLU A 460 28.88 -0.28 5.56
CA GLU A 460 29.53 0.76 6.37
C GLU A 460 28.92 0.67 7.78
N PRO A 461 29.73 0.65 8.85
CA PRO A 461 29.22 0.57 10.21
C PRO A 461 28.60 1.93 10.60
N GLN A 462 27.34 2.18 10.23
CA GLN A 462 26.50 3.08 11.02
C GLN A 462 25.98 2.29 12.22
N GLY A 463 26.57 2.59 13.39
CA GLY A 463 26.15 1.98 14.64
C GLY A 463 24.68 2.25 14.95
N LYS A 464 23.92 1.18 15.15
CA LYS A 464 23.47 0.73 16.47
C LYS A 464 22.90 -0.68 16.34
N SER A 465 23.14 -1.45 17.39
CA SER A 465 22.86 -2.88 17.58
C SER A 465 21.51 -3.33 17.05
N ASP A 466 21.48 -4.52 16.43
CA ASP A 466 20.80 -5.65 17.06
C ASP A 466 21.44 -6.98 16.62
N ALA A 467 21.75 -7.79 17.64
CA ALA A 467 22.50 -9.02 17.53
C ALA A 467 21.56 -10.21 17.73
N THR A 468 21.01 -10.72 16.62
CA THR A 468 20.36 -12.04 16.60
C THR A 468 20.67 -12.77 15.30
N SER A 469 21.81 -13.45 15.32
CA SER A 469 22.12 -14.75 14.70
C SER A 469 21.53 -15.10 13.32
N MET A 470 22.36 -14.99 12.27
CA MET A 470 22.41 -15.99 11.18
C MET A 470 23.86 -16.33 10.83
N ILE A 471 24.06 -17.58 10.45
CA ILE A 471 25.35 -18.29 10.30
C ILE A 471 26.30 -17.53 9.37
N SER A 472 27.24 -16.79 9.96
CA SER A 472 28.43 -16.31 9.26
C SER A 472 29.55 -17.32 9.50
N LEU A 473 29.95 -18.02 8.43
CA LEU A 473 31.12 -18.90 8.45
C LEU A 473 32.40 -18.04 8.47
N SER A 474 33.05 -18.02 9.63
CA SER A 474 34.45 -17.65 9.89
C SER A 474 34.87 -16.18 9.76
N PRO A 475 35.40 -15.54 10.83
CA PRO A 475 36.07 -14.26 10.74
C PRO A 475 37.57 -14.47 10.53
N ASN A 476 38.09 -14.11 9.34
CA ASN A 476 39.48 -13.68 9.15
C ASN A 476 39.68 -13.18 7.71
N GLN A 477 39.70 -11.86 7.53
CA GLN A 477 40.64 -11.07 6.71
C GLN A 477 40.00 -9.76 6.26
N GLU A 478 40.68 -8.65 6.56
CA GLU A 478 40.40 -7.33 6.02
C GLU A 478 40.40 -7.38 4.47
N GLY A 479 39.27 -7.02 3.86
CA GLY A 479 39.25 -6.16 2.67
C GLY A 479 39.58 -6.75 1.30
N THR A 480 39.35 -8.04 1.03
CA THR A 480 39.24 -8.52 -0.37
C THR A 480 37.98 -9.38 -0.54
N VAL A 481 37.01 -8.87 -1.32
CA VAL A 481 35.85 -9.67 -1.77
C VAL A 481 36.41 -10.90 -2.51
N SER A 482 36.03 -12.10 -2.09
CA SER A 482 36.46 -13.35 -2.74
C SER A 482 36.15 -13.29 -4.24
N TYR A 483 37.02 -13.85 -5.08
CA TYR A 483 36.79 -13.93 -6.53
C TYR A 483 35.39 -14.46 -6.88
N TRP A 484 34.90 -15.43 -6.12
CA TRP A 484 33.57 -16.02 -6.28
C TRP A 484 32.44 -15.07 -5.85
N ASP A 485 32.66 -14.28 -4.80
CA ASP A 485 31.66 -13.31 -4.32
C ASP A 485 31.53 -12.14 -5.30
N ALA A 486 32.64 -11.70 -5.90
CA ALA A 486 32.61 -10.70 -6.97
C ALA A 486 31.80 -11.19 -8.19
N ARG A 487 31.93 -12.47 -8.56
CA ARG A 487 31.13 -13.08 -9.65
C ARG A 487 29.65 -13.16 -9.30
N ARG A 488 29.31 -13.57 -8.07
CA ARG A 488 27.92 -13.58 -7.58
C ARG A 488 27.31 -12.17 -7.66
N LEU A 489 27.97 -11.18 -7.07
CA LEU A 489 27.52 -9.78 -7.07
C LEU A 489 27.32 -9.25 -8.49
N SER A 490 28.24 -9.55 -9.42
CA SER A 490 28.12 -9.17 -10.82
C SER A 490 26.86 -9.75 -11.48
N LEU A 491 26.59 -11.04 -11.27
CA LEU A 491 25.38 -11.69 -11.79
C LEU A 491 24.11 -11.16 -11.12
N MET A 492 24.12 -10.96 -9.81
CA MET A 492 22.97 -10.41 -9.07
C MET A 492 22.57 -9.04 -9.61
N ARG A 493 23.53 -8.12 -9.76
CA ARG A 493 23.31 -6.78 -10.32
C ARG A 493 22.85 -6.83 -11.77
N ARG A 494 23.47 -7.70 -12.59
CA ARG A 494 23.12 -7.85 -14.01
C ARG A 494 21.65 -8.24 -14.21
N TYR A 495 21.12 -9.09 -13.33
CA TYR A 495 19.75 -9.61 -13.44
C TYR A 495 18.75 -8.89 -12.52
N GLY A 496 19.17 -7.94 -11.70
CA GLY A 496 18.33 -7.21 -10.74
C GLY A 496 17.84 -8.07 -9.58
N LEU A 497 18.61 -9.08 -9.16
CA LEU A 497 18.20 -10.02 -8.12
C LEU A 497 18.30 -9.45 -6.70
N ASP A 498 19.09 -8.39 -6.52
CA ASP A 498 19.33 -7.68 -5.27
C ASP A 498 18.29 -6.59 -4.95
N LEU A 499 17.34 -6.35 -5.86
CA LEU A 499 16.32 -5.30 -5.74
C LEU A 499 15.62 -5.22 -4.37
N PRO A 500 15.09 -6.32 -3.79
CA PRO A 500 14.25 -6.21 -2.60
C PRO A 500 15.00 -6.20 -1.26
N GLY A 501 16.33 -6.39 -1.22
CA GLY A 501 17.12 -6.49 0.02
C GLY A 501 16.76 -7.65 0.96
N ARG A 502 15.57 -8.25 0.81
CA ARG A 502 15.02 -9.41 1.53
C ARG A 502 14.29 -10.30 0.54
N CYS A 503 14.22 -11.60 0.83
CA CYS A 503 13.55 -12.58 -0.01
C CYS A 503 12.23 -13.03 0.60
N TRP A 504 11.31 -13.50 -0.24
CA TRP A 504 10.04 -14.04 0.19
C TRP A 504 9.47 -15.03 -0.82
N ILE A 505 8.41 -15.73 -0.40
CA ILE A 505 7.58 -16.60 -1.24
C ILE A 505 6.18 -16.00 -1.28
N GLY A 506 5.63 -15.83 -2.48
CA GLY A 506 4.33 -15.20 -2.69
C GLY A 506 3.17 -16.07 -2.20
N HIS A 507 1.97 -15.48 -2.24
CA HIS A 507 0.76 -16.12 -1.74
C HIS A 507 0.47 -17.50 -2.38
N ASP A 508 0.90 -17.76 -3.61
CA ASP A 508 0.69 -19.05 -4.28
C ASP A 508 1.56 -20.19 -3.73
N GLY A 509 2.54 -19.88 -2.87
CA GLY A 509 3.49 -20.83 -2.33
C GLY A 509 4.55 -21.30 -3.34
N VAL A 510 4.65 -20.64 -4.49
CA VAL A 510 5.68 -20.97 -5.48
C VAL A 510 6.87 -20.03 -5.28
N PRO A 511 8.09 -20.55 -5.02
CA PRO A 511 9.28 -19.71 -4.94
C PRO A 511 9.44 -18.88 -6.23
N PRO A 512 9.55 -17.55 -6.15
CA PRO A 512 9.74 -16.71 -7.33
C PRO A 512 11.00 -17.12 -8.10
N ALA A 513 10.99 -16.98 -9.43
CA ALA A 513 12.15 -17.32 -10.26
C ALA A 513 13.41 -16.52 -9.86
N ALA A 514 13.25 -15.29 -9.36
CA ALA A 514 14.33 -14.51 -8.77
C ALA A 514 14.95 -15.16 -7.52
N LEU A 515 14.13 -15.72 -6.62
CA LEU A 515 14.62 -16.46 -5.45
C LEU A 515 15.39 -17.71 -5.88
N LEU A 516 14.85 -18.47 -6.84
CA LEU A 516 15.53 -19.65 -7.37
C LEU A 516 16.86 -19.28 -8.04
N ALA A 517 16.90 -18.17 -8.79
CA ALA A 517 18.12 -17.64 -9.38
C ALA A 517 19.16 -17.25 -8.32
N LEU A 518 18.76 -16.60 -7.23
CA LEU A 518 19.65 -16.29 -6.10
C LEU A 518 20.22 -17.56 -5.45
N LEU A 519 19.38 -18.57 -5.22
CA LEU A 519 19.83 -19.84 -4.65
C LEU A 519 20.78 -20.57 -5.61
N ARG A 520 20.56 -20.51 -6.93
CA ARG A 520 21.52 -21.02 -7.92
C ARG A 520 22.87 -20.32 -7.81
N LEU A 521 22.91 -18.99 -7.68
CA LEU A 521 24.16 -18.26 -7.49
C LEU A 521 24.88 -18.66 -6.19
N GLN A 522 24.11 -19.00 -5.15
CA GLN A 522 24.68 -19.42 -3.87
C GLN A 522 25.26 -20.84 -3.93
N PHE A 523 24.54 -21.78 -4.52
CA PHE A 523 24.89 -23.21 -4.55
C PHE A 523 25.67 -23.65 -5.80
N ALA A 524 25.87 -22.75 -6.77
CA ALA A 524 26.60 -23.04 -8.00
C ALA A 524 28.01 -23.58 -7.73
N GLN A 525 28.37 -24.62 -8.48
CA GLN A 525 29.72 -25.15 -8.54
C GLN A 525 30.61 -24.23 -9.39
N ALA A 526 31.93 -24.32 -9.20
CA ALA A 526 32.91 -23.43 -9.83
C ALA A 526 32.81 -23.38 -11.37
N ASP A 527 32.49 -24.52 -12.00
CA ASP A 527 32.30 -24.69 -13.44
C ASP A 527 30.94 -24.16 -13.93
N GLU A 528 29.92 -24.15 -13.07
CA GLU A 528 28.57 -23.65 -13.40
C GLU A 528 28.52 -22.12 -13.55
N PHE A 529 29.45 -21.38 -12.95
CA PHE A 529 29.51 -19.92 -13.13
C PHE A 529 29.81 -19.53 -14.58
N GLY A 530 30.69 -20.26 -15.27
CA GLY A 530 30.95 -20.00 -16.69
C GLY A 530 29.71 -20.25 -17.56
N VAL A 531 28.90 -21.23 -17.16
CA VAL A 531 27.61 -21.53 -17.80
C VAL A 531 26.62 -20.37 -17.61
N MET A 532 26.46 -19.87 -16.39
CA MET A 532 25.56 -18.73 -16.11
C MET A 532 26.01 -17.44 -16.79
N GLU A 533 27.31 -17.15 -16.82
CA GLU A 533 27.85 -15.94 -17.45
C GLU A 533 27.73 -15.97 -18.98
N GLY A 534 27.89 -17.16 -19.57
CA GLY A 534 27.78 -17.38 -21.01
C GLY A 534 26.33 -17.49 -21.52
N ARG A 535 25.38 -17.85 -20.65
CA ARG A 535 23.94 -17.87 -20.97
C ARG A 535 23.35 -16.47 -20.91
N ARG A 536 22.36 -16.19 -21.76
CA ARG A 536 21.66 -14.90 -21.81
C ARG A 536 20.85 -14.65 -20.55
N TYR A 537 20.12 -15.67 -20.09
CA TYR A 537 19.28 -15.62 -18.90
C TYR A 537 19.96 -16.17 -17.64
N GLY A 538 21.25 -16.51 -17.76
CA GLY A 538 22.14 -16.91 -16.67
C GLY A 538 21.48 -17.78 -15.60
N PRO A 539 21.27 -17.24 -14.38
CA PRO A 539 20.78 -18.01 -13.24
C PRO A 539 19.27 -18.32 -13.29
N PHE A 540 18.50 -17.80 -14.25
CA PHE A 540 17.10 -18.21 -14.40
C PHE A 540 16.95 -19.61 -15.00
N GLU A 541 17.98 -20.09 -15.71
CA GLU A 541 17.98 -21.42 -16.28
C GLU A 541 18.47 -22.47 -15.26
N PRO A 542 17.92 -23.70 -15.28
CA PRO A 542 18.41 -24.77 -14.44
C PRO A 542 19.89 -25.08 -14.68
N LEU A 543 20.58 -25.41 -13.58
CA LEU A 543 21.97 -25.86 -13.56
C LEU A 543 22.04 -27.40 -13.50
N SER A 544 23.06 -27.97 -12.85
CA SER A 544 23.14 -29.42 -12.69
C SER A 544 22.01 -29.97 -11.81
N PRO A 545 21.62 -31.25 -11.98
CA PRO A 545 20.65 -31.90 -11.10
C PRO A 545 21.05 -31.87 -9.62
N LEU A 546 22.36 -31.86 -9.33
CA LEU A 546 22.89 -31.72 -7.97
C LEU A 546 22.51 -30.35 -7.38
N THR A 547 22.75 -29.26 -8.11
CA THR A 547 22.45 -27.90 -7.68
C THR A 547 20.93 -27.68 -7.54
N GLU A 548 20.11 -28.15 -8.48
CA GLU A 548 18.65 -28.01 -8.40
C GLU A 548 18.04 -28.82 -7.23
N SER A 549 18.57 -30.02 -6.95
CA SER A 549 18.17 -30.81 -5.78
C SER A 549 18.55 -30.13 -4.47
N ALA A 550 19.75 -29.53 -4.39
CA ALA A 550 20.19 -28.77 -3.23
C ALA A 550 19.29 -27.55 -2.97
N ILE A 551 18.90 -26.82 -4.03
CA ILE A 551 17.99 -25.67 -3.93
C ILE A 551 16.64 -26.10 -3.36
N THR A 552 16.02 -27.15 -3.92
CA THR A 552 14.72 -27.64 -3.45
C THR A 552 14.78 -28.12 -2.00
N SER A 553 15.87 -28.80 -1.62
CA SER A 553 16.13 -29.23 -0.25
C SER A 553 16.27 -28.04 0.73
N VAL A 554 16.96 -26.98 0.32
CA VAL A 554 17.13 -25.76 1.12
C VAL A 554 15.81 -25.02 1.26
N VAL A 555 15.05 -24.83 0.18
CA VAL A 555 13.71 -24.20 0.27
C VAL A 555 12.83 -24.98 1.24
N LYS A 556 12.78 -26.30 1.12
CA LYS A 556 12.03 -27.17 2.03
C LYS A 556 12.48 -27.00 3.47
N SER A 557 13.78 -27.09 3.73
CA SER A 557 14.33 -27.01 5.10
C SER A 557 14.09 -25.64 5.72
N THR A 558 14.30 -24.56 4.96
CA THR A 558 14.06 -23.19 5.42
C THR A 558 12.59 -22.98 5.77
N VAL A 559 11.65 -23.42 4.93
CA VAL A 559 10.21 -23.29 5.21
C VAL A 559 9.80 -24.13 6.42
N GLN A 560 10.40 -25.30 6.62
CA GLN A 560 10.19 -26.10 7.82
C GLN A 560 10.67 -25.37 9.08
N CYS A 561 11.85 -24.76 9.05
CA CYS A 561 12.33 -23.93 10.17
C CYS A 561 11.40 -22.74 10.47
N VAL A 562 10.86 -22.09 9.44
CA VAL A 562 9.87 -21.01 9.62
C VAL A 562 8.57 -21.54 10.23
N LEU A 563 8.12 -22.74 9.87
CA LEU A 563 6.95 -23.35 10.50
C LEU A 563 7.21 -23.71 11.97
N GLU A 564 8.41 -24.16 12.31
CA GLU A 564 8.83 -24.51 13.67
C GLU A 564 8.95 -23.30 14.60
N SER A 565 9.04 -22.07 14.07
CA SER A 565 9.05 -20.86 14.90
C SER A 565 7.67 -20.44 15.38
N PHE A 566 6.58 -20.97 14.81
CA PHE A 566 5.23 -20.71 15.30
C PHE A 566 4.91 -21.58 16.52
N PRO A 567 4.18 -21.05 17.52
CA PRO A 567 3.83 -21.80 18.73
C PRO A 567 2.81 -22.93 18.49
N THR A 568 2.05 -22.85 17.40
CA THR A 568 0.97 -23.77 17.03
C THR A 568 1.15 -24.28 15.60
N THR A 569 0.48 -25.37 15.27
CA THR A 569 0.39 -25.92 13.91
C THR A 569 -0.67 -25.18 13.08
N LEU A 570 -0.76 -25.49 11.77
CA LEU A 570 -1.83 -24.96 10.92
C LEU A 570 -3.21 -25.51 11.32
N ALA A 571 -3.29 -26.81 11.63
CA ALA A 571 -4.55 -27.45 11.99
C ALA A 571 -5.13 -26.88 13.30
N GLU A 572 -4.28 -26.68 14.32
CA GLU A 572 -4.68 -26.08 15.59
C GLU A 572 -5.20 -24.65 15.41
N ASP A 573 -4.52 -23.82 14.61
CA ASP A 573 -4.97 -22.44 14.35
C ASP A 573 -6.27 -22.40 13.51
N GLU A 574 -6.47 -23.34 12.58
CA GLU A 574 -7.71 -23.43 11.81
C GLU A 574 -8.90 -23.87 12.68
N GLU A 575 -8.68 -24.80 13.61
CA GLU A 575 -9.67 -25.22 14.62
C GLU A 575 -10.01 -24.06 15.56
N MET A 576 -8.98 -23.40 16.13
CA MET A 576 -9.12 -22.23 16.99
C MET A 576 -9.90 -21.10 16.30
N LEU A 577 -9.60 -20.81 15.02
CA LEU A 577 -10.32 -19.81 14.26
C LEU A 577 -11.79 -20.19 14.02
N ALA A 578 -12.08 -21.49 13.86
CA ALA A 578 -13.46 -21.97 13.71
C ALA A 578 -14.25 -21.82 15.03
N GLU A 579 -13.62 -22.11 16.17
CA GLU A 579 -14.20 -21.94 17.51
C GLU A 579 -14.51 -20.46 17.79
N LEU A 580 -13.54 -19.57 17.59
CA LEU A 580 -13.71 -18.12 17.77
C LEU A 580 -14.84 -17.55 16.89
N ARG A 581 -15.00 -18.07 15.67
CA ARG A 581 -16.11 -17.67 14.76
C ARG A 581 -17.47 -18.20 15.25
N ALA A 582 -17.51 -19.37 15.86
CA ALA A 582 -18.74 -19.93 16.41
C ALA A 582 -19.21 -19.14 17.65
N GLU A 583 -18.28 -18.75 18.52
CA GLU A 583 -18.56 -17.98 19.74
C GLU A 583 -19.01 -16.56 19.46
N LYS A 584 -18.48 -15.91 18.41
CA LYS A 584 -18.90 -14.56 17.97
C LYS A 584 -20.39 -14.48 17.61
N ASN A 585 -21.03 -15.59 17.25
CA ASN A 585 -22.48 -15.63 16.98
C ASN A 585 -23.35 -15.64 18.26
N VAL A 586 -22.75 -15.75 19.46
CA VAL A 586 -23.47 -15.94 20.73
C VAL A 586 -23.50 -14.66 21.60
N GLY A 587 -22.78 -13.59 21.22
CA GLY A 587 -22.91 -12.25 21.79
C GLY A 587 -22.48 -12.13 23.26
N LEU A 588 -21.20 -11.85 23.50
CA LEU A 588 -20.64 -11.58 24.83
C LEU A 588 -19.82 -10.28 24.81
N GLY A 589 -19.78 -9.54 25.92
CA GLY A 589 -19.07 -8.26 26.08
C GLY A 589 -17.68 -8.41 26.71
N ALA A 590 -16.90 -7.31 26.75
CA ALA A 590 -15.56 -7.10 27.36
C ALA A 590 -14.45 -8.14 27.06
N ASP A 591 -14.69 -9.44 27.31
CA ASP A 591 -13.90 -10.56 26.73
C ASP A 591 -13.87 -10.50 25.19
N ASP A 592 -14.78 -9.75 24.59
CA ASP A 592 -14.90 -9.52 23.16
C ASP A 592 -13.68 -8.83 22.53
N GLU A 593 -12.96 -7.96 23.25
CA GLU A 593 -11.81 -7.24 22.68
C GLU A 593 -10.58 -8.13 22.50
N SER A 594 -10.09 -8.71 23.59
CA SER A 594 -8.93 -9.63 23.55
C SER A 594 -9.23 -10.82 22.64
N THR A 595 -10.47 -11.35 22.65
CA THR A 595 -10.89 -12.41 21.74
C THR A 595 -10.84 -11.97 20.26
N ARG A 596 -11.24 -10.73 19.93
CA ARG A 596 -11.14 -10.18 18.58
C ARG A 596 -9.69 -9.98 18.15
N ASN A 597 -8.86 -9.41 19.02
CA ASN A 597 -7.44 -9.20 18.76
C ASN A 597 -6.72 -10.53 18.54
N HIS A 598 -7.01 -11.52 19.39
CA HIS A 598 -6.53 -12.89 19.23
C HIS A 598 -6.97 -13.50 17.89
N ALA A 599 -8.24 -13.33 17.50
CA ALA A 599 -8.72 -13.81 16.20
C ALA A 599 -8.01 -13.16 15.00
N LEU A 600 -7.56 -11.90 15.11
CA LEU A 600 -6.74 -11.25 14.07
C LEU A 600 -5.33 -11.88 13.99
N CYS A 601 -4.71 -12.15 15.14
CA CYS A 601 -3.41 -12.84 15.21
C CYS A 601 -3.47 -14.25 14.62
N VAL A 602 -4.49 -15.03 15.00
CA VAL A 602 -4.71 -16.40 14.45
C VAL A 602 -4.86 -16.35 12.94
N GLN A 603 -5.66 -15.41 12.40
CA GLN A 603 -5.83 -15.26 10.95
C GLN A 603 -4.51 -14.97 10.22
N LEU A 604 -3.65 -14.14 10.81
CA LEU A 604 -2.33 -13.84 10.26
C LEU A 604 -1.45 -15.09 10.23
N ARG A 605 -1.38 -15.85 11.33
CA ARG A 605 -0.63 -17.11 11.41
C ARG A 605 -1.12 -18.14 10.39
N VAL A 606 -2.45 -18.30 10.26
CA VAL A 606 -3.05 -19.20 9.26
C VAL A 606 -2.64 -18.82 7.84
N GLY A 607 -2.67 -17.53 7.50
CA GLY A 607 -2.24 -17.03 6.18
C GLY A 607 -0.82 -17.45 5.84
N LEU A 608 0.13 -17.17 6.74
CA LEU A 608 1.55 -17.51 6.56
C LEU A 608 1.78 -19.03 6.49
N LYS A 609 1.16 -19.80 7.38
CA LYS A 609 1.28 -21.27 7.41
C LYS A 609 0.68 -21.93 6.16
N ARG A 610 -0.38 -21.37 5.57
CA ARG A 610 -0.93 -21.84 4.30
C ARG A 610 0.02 -21.61 3.13
N ILE A 611 0.71 -20.47 3.08
CA ILE A 611 1.77 -20.23 2.08
C ILE A 611 2.87 -21.28 2.25
N ALA A 612 3.36 -21.47 3.47
CA ALA A 612 4.37 -22.48 3.78
C ALA A 612 3.95 -23.90 3.35
N SER A 613 2.70 -24.30 3.64
CA SER A 613 2.16 -25.59 3.22
C SER A 613 2.17 -25.76 1.69
N ARG A 614 1.71 -24.76 0.94
CA ARG A 614 1.76 -24.77 -0.53
C ARG A 614 3.20 -24.87 -1.05
N THR A 615 4.14 -24.19 -0.39
CA THR A 615 5.57 -24.30 -0.72
C THR A 615 6.11 -25.70 -0.49
N LEU A 616 5.73 -26.38 0.59
CA LEU A 616 6.15 -27.76 0.83
C LEU A 616 5.58 -28.73 -0.22
N GLU A 617 4.35 -28.50 -0.69
CA GLU A 617 3.77 -29.24 -1.82
C GLU A 617 4.51 -28.95 -3.14
N TRP A 618 4.96 -27.71 -3.35
CA TRP A 618 5.81 -27.37 -4.48
C TRP A 618 7.14 -28.12 -4.40
N CYS A 619 7.81 -28.12 -3.24
CA CYS A 619 9.05 -28.85 -3.04
C CYS A 619 8.88 -30.36 -3.30
N ALA A 620 7.79 -30.97 -2.82
CA ALA A 620 7.52 -32.39 -3.02
C ALA A 620 7.35 -32.77 -4.51
N ARG A 621 6.86 -31.85 -5.34
CA ARG A 621 6.72 -32.05 -6.80
C ARG A 621 8.03 -31.89 -7.57
N HIS A 622 9.03 -31.24 -6.98
CA HIS A 622 10.32 -30.91 -7.61
C HIS A 622 11.52 -31.60 -6.93
N SER A 623 11.27 -32.48 -5.94
CA SER A 623 12.29 -33.28 -5.23
C SER A 623 12.69 -34.54 -5.98
#